data_AF-A0A816BVT1-F1
#
_entry.id   AF-A0A816BVT1-F1
#
_cell.length_a   1.000
_cell.length_b   1.000
_cell.length_c   1.000
_cell.angle_alpha   90.00
_cell.angle_beta   90.00
_cell.angle_gamma   90.00
#
_symmetry.space_group_name_H-M   'P 1'
#
loop_
_entity.id
_entity.type
_entity.pdbx_description
1 polymer ?
#
loop_
_entity_poly.entity_id
_entity_poly.type
_entity_poly.pdbx_seq_one_letter_code
_entity_poly.pdbx_strand_id
1 'polypeptide(L)' 'MFTIRGQWNPAASMGEARLYHTATLLNSGKVLVTGGVNVSFNTLASCEIYDASMNQWNSATSMATARYDHTAN' A
#
# COMPACT_ATOMS: atom_id res chain seq x y z
N MET A 1 15.42 12.57 -26.35
CA MET A 1 15.38 12.57 -24.88
C MET A 1 14.70 11.28 -24.46
N PHE A 2 15.48 10.23 -24.19
CA PHE A 2 14.95 8.89 -23.89
C PHE A 2 15.20 8.59 -22.41
N THR A 3 14.11 8.28 -21.70
CA THR A 3 14.06 7.96 -20.28
C THR A 3 14.85 6.69 -19.96
N ILE A 4 15.63 6.75 -18.89
CA ILE A 4 16.43 5.64 -18.37
C ILE A 4 15.46 4.56 -17.83
N ARG A 5 15.33 3.43 -18.53
CA ARG A 5 14.52 2.29 -18.05
C ARG A 5 15.28 1.58 -16.93
N GLY A 6 14.63 1.34 -15.79
CA GLY A 6 15.16 0.53 -14.69
C GLY A 6 15.65 1.29 -13.45
N GLN A 7 15.36 2.58 -13.31
CA GLN A 7 15.63 3.30 -12.06
C GLN A 7 14.46 3.19 -11.09
N TRP A 8 14.77 2.79 -9.86
CA TRP A 8 13.85 2.85 -8.74
C TRP A 8 13.74 4.30 -8.27
N ASN A 9 12.52 4.82 -8.25
CA ASN A 9 12.21 6.12 -7.67
C ASN A 9 11.51 5.90 -6.32
N PRO A 10 11.80 6.72 -5.29
CA PRO A 10 11.07 6.67 -4.04
C PRO A 10 9.57 6.91 -4.26
N ALA A 11 8.74 6.03 -3.71
CA ALA A 11 7.31 6.30 -3.58
C ALA A 11 7.07 7.35 -2.49
N ALA A 12 5.98 8.10 -2.59
CA ALA A 12 5.52 8.94 -1.49
C ALA A 12 5.30 8.11 -0.21
N SER A 13 5.39 8.79 0.94
CA SER A 13 5.07 8.18 2.22
C SER A 13 3.60 7.77 2.30
N MET A 14 3.33 6.60 2.87
CA MET A 14 1.97 6.19 3.22
C MET A 14 1.40 7.10 4.31
N GLY A 15 0.06 7.15 4.41
CA GLY A 15 -0.64 7.89 5.46
C GLY A 15 -0.47 7.26 6.84
N GLU A 16 -0.37 5.93 6.92
CA GLU A 16 -0.14 5.19 8.16
C GLU A 16 1.01 4.19 7.98
N ALA A 17 1.97 4.21 8.92
CA ALA A 17 3.06 3.24 8.93
C ALA A 17 2.52 1.83 9.21
N ARG A 18 3.00 0.84 8.46
CA ARG A 18 2.49 -0.54 8.57
C ARG A 18 3.56 -1.60 8.32
N LEU A 19 3.50 -2.70 9.08
CA LEU A 19 4.30 -3.92 8.98
C LEU A 19 3.36 -5.12 8.80
N TYR A 20 3.82 -6.24 8.23
CA TYR A 20 3.02 -7.48 8.04
C TYR A 20 1.69 -7.26 7.27
N HIS A 21 1.68 -6.29 6.36
CA HIS A 21 0.56 -6.00 5.46
C HIS A 21 0.69 -6.82 4.18
N THR A 22 -0.35 -6.81 3.34
CA THR A 22 -0.28 -7.35 1.97
C THR A 22 -0.37 -6.23 0.95
N ALA A 23 0.27 -6.42 -0.21
CA ALA A 23 0.23 -5.50 -1.34
C ALA A 23 -0.18 -6.27 -2.60
N THR A 24 -1.24 -5.82 -3.28
CA THR A 24 -1.78 -6.46 -4.50
C THR A 24 -1.81 -5.47 -5.65
N LEU A 25 -1.26 -5.87 -6.81
CA LEU A 25 -1.38 -5.10 -8.04
C LEU A 25 -2.79 -5.26 -8.61
N LEU A 26 -3.51 -4.15 -8.78
CA LEU A 26 -4.84 -4.15 -9.39
C LEU A 26 -4.72 -4.08 -10.92
N ASN A 27 -5.78 -4.52 -11.61
CA ASN A 27 -5.88 -4.42 -13.08
C ASN A 27 -5.78 -2.98 -13.60
N SER A 28 -6.03 -1.98 -12.74
CA SER A 28 -5.85 -0.56 -13.06
C SER A 28 -4.39 -0.11 -13.08
N GLY A 29 -3.44 -0.96 -12.66
CA GLY A 29 -2.03 -0.60 -12.48
C GLY A 29 -1.72 0.05 -11.14
N LYS A 30 -2.72 0.28 -10.28
CA LYS A 30 -2.54 0.77 -8.91
C LYS A 30 -2.22 -0.37 -7.96
N VAL A 31 -1.56 -0.06 -6.83
CA VAL A 31 -1.26 -1.07 -5.80
C VAL A 31 -2.17 -0.86 -4.60
N LEU A 32 -2.96 -1.86 -4.23
CA LEU A 32 -3.74 -1.87 -3.00
C LEU A 32 -2.89 -2.47 -1.88
N VAL A 33 -2.73 -1.73 -0.79
CA VAL A 33 -2.13 -2.20 0.45
C VAL A 33 -3.19 -2.28 1.54
N THR A 34 -3.24 -3.40 2.26
CA THR A 34 -4.26 -3.63 3.29
C THR A 34 -3.69 -4.27 4.54
N GLY A 35 -4.26 -3.88 5.68
CA GLY A 35 -3.94 -4.41 7.00
C GLY A 35 -2.51 -4.16 7.46
N GLY A 36 -2.00 -5.07 8.28
CA GLY A 36 -0.73 -4.97 8.97
C GLY A 36 -0.86 -4.45 10.40
N VAL A 37 0.27 -4.10 10.99
CA VAL A 37 0.38 -3.48 12.31
C VAL A 37 1.15 -2.18 12.22
N ASN A 38 0.75 -1.16 12.98
CA ASN A 38 1.51 0.08 13.04
C ASN A 38 2.65 0.02 14.07
N VAL A 39 3.37 1.13 14.23
CA VAL A 39 4.53 1.25 15.14
C VAL A 39 4.19 1.01 16.61
N SER A 40 2.91 1.14 16.98
CA SER A 40 2.41 0.85 18.33
C SER A 40 1.83 -0.57 18.46
N PHE A 41 2.08 -1.44 17.46
CA PHE A 41 1.57 -2.81 17.37
C PHE A 41 0.03 -2.93 17.31
N ASN A 42 -0.68 -1.86 16.95
CA ASN A 42 -2.12 -1.92 16.71
C ASN A 42 -2.39 -2.56 15.34
N THR A 43 -3.27 -3.57 15.30
CA THR A 43 -3.69 -4.16 14.03
C THR A 43 -4.53 -3.17 13.23
N LEU A 44 -4.20 -3.03 11.95
CA LEU A 44 -4.86 -2.10 11.05
C LEU A 44 -5.97 -2.79 10.28
N ALA A 45 -7.13 -2.13 10.21
CA ALA A 45 -8.16 -2.41 9.23
C ALA A 45 -8.07 -1.48 8.00
N SER A 46 -7.20 -0.46 8.05
CA SER A 46 -7.06 0.54 7.01
C SER A 46 -6.44 -0.04 5.74
N CYS A 47 -6.90 0.49 4.61
CA CYS A 47 -6.42 0.18 3.28
C CYS A 47 -5.95 1.47 2.59
N GLU A 48 -4.90 1.38 1.80
CA GLU A 48 -4.39 2.49 1.00
C GLU A 48 -4.11 2.02 -0.43
N ILE A 49 -4.35 2.89 -1.41
CA ILE A 49 -4.06 2.64 -2.83
C ILE A 49 -2.97 3.60 -3.29
N TYR A 50 -1.90 3.03 -3.84
CA TYR A 50 -0.84 3.79 -4.48
C TYR A 50 -1.13 4.00 -5.97
N ASP A 51 -1.05 5.27 -6.39
CA ASP A 51 -1.08 5.68 -7.79
C ASP A 51 0.32 6.12 -8.23
N ALA A 52 0.99 5.30 -9.04
CA ALA A 52 2.33 5.58 -9.54
C ALA A 52 2.37 6.77 -10.52
N SER A 53 1.26 7.12 -11.20
CA SER A 53 1.21 8.25 -12.12
C SER A 53 1.27 9.60 -11.41
N MET A 54 0.78 9.64 -10.15
CA MET A 54 0.76 10.82 -9.30
C MET A 54 1.80 10.76 -8.17
N ASN A 55 2.47 9.61 -8.01
CA ASN A 55 3.32 9.28 -6.88
C ASN A 55 2.62 9.58 -5.53
N GLN A 56 1.43 9.03 -5.32
CA GLN A 56 0.59 9.35 -4.16
C GLN A 56 -0.15 8.13 -3.61
N TRP A 57 -0.31 8.12 -2.29
CA TRP A 57 -1.18 7.19 -1.57
C TRP A 57 -2.53 7.84 -1.28
N ASN A 58 -3.60 7.08 -1.46
CA ASN A 58 -4.97 7.50 -1.16
C ASN A 58 -5.59 6.48 -0.22
N SER A 59 -6.38 6.95 0.75
CA SER A 59 -7.18 6.06 1.60
C SER A 59 -8.20 5.30 0.75
N ALA A 60 -8.32 3.99 0.99
CA ALA A 60 -9.33 3.13 0.41
C ALA A 60 -10.30 2.64 1.50
N THR A 61 -11.34 1.91 1.09
CA THR A 61 -12.29 1.33 2.04
C THR A 61 -11.59 0.36 3.00
N SER A 62 -11.75 0.60 4.30
CA SER A 62 -11.22 -0.27 5.34
C SER A 62 -11.87 -1.65 5.34
N MET A 63 -11.13 -2.67 5.77
CA MET A 63 -11.68 -3.99 6.05
C MET A 63 -12.67 -3.95 7.22
N ALA A 64 -13.63 -4.88 7.23
CA ALA A 64 -14.53 -5.05 8.37
C ALA A 64 -13.81 -5.56 9.63
N THR A 65 -12.68 -6.26 9.46
CA THR A 65 -11.86 -6.80 10.55
C THR A 65 -10.41 -6.53 10.24
N ALA A 66 -9.68 -6.02 11.23
CA ALA A 66 -8.25 -5.78 11.13
C ALA A 66 -7.49 -7.12 10.93
N ARG A 67 -6.47 -7.13 10.07
CA ARG A 67 -5.69 -8.33 9.75
C ARG A 67 -4.22 -7.97 9.65
N TYR A 68 -3.34 -8.86 10.08
CA TYR A 68 -1.89 -8.77 9.87
C TYR A 68 -1.36 -10.19 9.62
N ASP A 69 -0.18 -10.31 9.00
CA ASP A 69 0.45 -11.59 8.65
C ASP A 69 -0.46 -12.52 7.82
N HIS A 70 -1.34 -11.89 7.04
CA HIS A 70 -2.29 -12.55 6.15
C HIS A 70 -1.71 -12.61 4.73
N THR A 71 -2.31 -13.43 3.88
CA THR A 71 -1.97 -13.48 2.45
C THR A 71 -3.05 -12.81 1.61
N ALA A 72 -2.63 -12.24 0.49
CA ALA A 72 -3.51 -11.82 -0.60
C ALA A 72 -3.11 -12.62 -1.84
N ASN A 73 -4.10 -13.11 -2.59
CA ASN A 73 -3.91 -13.93 -3.79
C ASN A 73 -4.37 -13.18 -5.03
#